data_AF-A0A829WFA3-F1
#
_entry.id   AF-A0A829WFA3-F1
#
_cell.length_a   1.000
_cell.length_b   1.000
_cell.length_c   1.000
_cell.angle_alpha   90.00
_cell.angle_beta   90.00
_cell.angle_gamma   90.00
#
_symmetry.space_group_name_H-M   'P 1'
#
loop_
_entity.id
_entity.type
_entity.pdbx_description
1 polymer ?
#
loop_
_entity_poly.entity_id
_entity_poly.type
_entity_poly.pdbx_seq_one_letter_code
_entity_poly.pdbx_strand_id
1 'polypeptide(L)'
;MEYLFVYDQESQGWWLKLDTPEKLLDYMSQTKDSRMTGALDLYLELYKQGHENSDKKSVLEVLDSMTQEERFTLMMKNMKNFNLMYGAIIQAEKINGTIFDGFRSLNIEMGFKELNDIRRNGQTYINQVGGSTFHIQYTQWCRRKELIFPNYTDSDIRIKQFDGGNHYYAYIGDMQLRDGDNLKWNTYEQAYDAAIDIVVRA
;
A
#
# COMPACT_ATOMS: atom_id res chain seq x y z
N MET A 1 -20.08 -3.86 -0.91
CA MET A 1 -19.33 -2.59 -0.83
C MET A 1 -18.78 -2.27 -2.22
N GLU A 2 -18.63 -1.00 -2.58
CA GLU A 2 -17.86 -0.60 -3.79
C GLU A 2 -16.62 0.17 -3.33
N TYR A 3 -15.45 -0.22 -3.83
CA TYR A 3 -14.17 0.38 -3.53
C TYR A 3 -13.78 1.38 -4.61
N LEU A 4 -13.28 2.54 -4.18
CA LEU A 4 -12.76 3.57 -5.06
C LEU A 4 -11.23 3.55 -4.97
N PHE A 5 -10.59 3.21 -6.08
CA PHE A 5 -9.15 3.31 -6.24
C PHE A 5 -8.80 4.59 -6.98
N VAL A 6 -7.78 5.30 -6.53
CA VAL A 6 -7.29 6.55 -7.10
C VAL A 6 -5.81 6.42 -7.43
N TYR A 7 -5.37 6.97 -8.55
CA TYR A 7 -3.95 6.94 -8.93
C TYR A 7 -3.27 8.23 -8.49
N ASP A 8 -2.27 8.10 -7.64
CA ASP A 8 -1.42 9.20 -7.23
C ASP A 8 -0.27 9.35 -8.24
N GLN A 9 -0.21 10.49 -8.93
CA GLN A 9 0.86 10.77 -9.87
C GLN A 9 2.22 10.95 -9.20
N GLU A 10 2.26 11.42 -7.95
CA GLU A 10 3.53 11.67 -7.25
C GLU A 10 4.22 10.37 -6.85
N SER A 11 3.47 9.43 -6.25
CA SER A 11 3.99 8.11 -5.90
C SER A 11 3.91 7.07 -7.02
N GLN A 12 3.32 7.43 -8.17
CA GLN A 12 3.05 6.52 -9.29
C GLN A 12 2.38 5.21 -8.84
N GLY A 13 1.34 5.35 -8.02
CA GLY A 13 0.75 4.23 -7.31
C GLY A 13 -0.75 4.34 -7.11
N TRP A 14 -1.42 3.18 -7.04
CA TRP A 14 -2.84 3.12 -6.72
C TRP A 14 -3.08 3.13 -5.21
N TRP A 15 -4.05 3.94 -4.80
CA TRP A 15 -4.50 4.10 -3.42
C TRP A 15 -5.99 3.79 -3.30
N LEU A 16 -6.36 3.05 -2.27
CA LEU A 16 -7.74 2.83 -1.89
C LEU A 16 -8.24 4.02 -1.08
N LYS A 17 -9.32 4.66 -1.52
CA LYS A 17 -10.00 5.71 -0.76
C LYS A 17 -11.04 5.11 0.19
N LEU A 18 -10.93 5.43 1.47
CA LEU A 18 -11.88 5.09 2.51
C LEU A 18 -12.42 6.38 3.14
N ASP A 19 -13.72 6.63 3.03
CA ASP A 19 -14.38 7.89 3.43
C ASP A 19 -15.46 7.69 4.50
N THR A 20 -15.60 6.46 5.00
CA THR A 20 -16.60 6.09 6.00
C THR A 20 -16.04 5.03 6.96
N PRO A 21 -16.45 5.03 8.23
CA PRO A 21 -16.07 3.98 9.18
C PRO A 21 -16.41 2.57 8.69
N GLU A 22 -17.52 2.39 7.98
CA GLU A 22 -17.96 1.11 7.45
C GLU A 22 -16.99 0.55 6.40
N LYS A 23 -16.50 1.41 5.49
CA LYS A 23 -15.46 1.02 4.53
C LYS A 23 -14.14 0.68 5.22
N LEU A 24 -13.78 1.40 6.28
CA LEU A 24 -12.58 1.10 7.06
C LEU A 24 -12.68 -0.26 7.76
N LEU A 25 -13.80 -0.54 8.42
CA LEU A 25 -14.04 -1.83 9.08
C LEU A 25 -14.02 -2.99 8.08
N ASP A 26 -14.62 -2.80 6.91
CA ASP A 26 -14.61 -3.78 5.83
C ASP A 26 -13.17 -4.04 5.32
N TYR A 27 -12.39 -2.99 5.05
CA TYR A 27 -10.97 -3.10 4.70
C TYR A 27 -10.18 -3.87 5.77
N MET A 28 -10.35 -3.53 7.05
CA MET A 28 -9.66 -4.20 8.15
C MET A 28 -10.04 -5.68 8.24
N SER A 29 -11.31 -6.02 8.01
CA SER A 29 -11.78 -7.40 8.00
C SER A 29 -11.17 -8.21 6.85
N GLN A 30 -11.04 -7.62 5.65
CA GLN A 30 -10.47 -8.25 4.47
C GLN A 30 -8.94 -8.43 4.56
N THR A 31 -8.25 -7.63 5.38
CA THR A 31 -6.78 -7.60 5.47
C THR A 31 -6.21 -8.11 6.80
N LYS A 32 -7.08 -8.56 7.71
CA LYS A 32 -6.72 -9.00 9.07
C LYS A 32 -5.61 -10.05 9.12
N ASP A 33 -5.59 -10.95 8.14
CA ASP A 33 -4.70 -12.12 8.13
C ASP A 33 -3.39 -11.89 7.36
N SER A 34 -3.23 -10.74 6.68
CA SER A 34 -2.09 -10.47 5.80
C SER A 34 -1.30 -9.21 6.17
N ARG A 35 -1.90 -8.25 6.89
CA ARG A 35 -1.28 -6.94 7.17
C ARG A 35 0.06 -7.05 7.91
N MET A 36 0.15 -7.97 8.89
CA MET A 36 1.28 -8.11 9.81
C MET A 36 2.08 -9.40 9.63
N THR A 37 1.63 -10.33 8.79
CA THR A 37 2.16 -11.70 8.72
C THR A 37 3.65 -11.74 8.40
N GLY A 38 4.10 -11.01 7.38
CA GLY A 38 5.52 -10.96 7.04
C GLY A 38 6.41 -10.34 8.13
N ALA A 39 5.87 -9.47 8.97
CA ALA A 39 6.59 -8.90 10.11
C ALA A 39 6.69 -9.90 11.27
N LEU A 40 5.64 -10.68 11.50
CA LEU A 40 5.67 -11.78 12.47
C LEU A 40 6.63 -12.89 12.03
N ASP A 41 6.61 -13.25 10.75
CA ASP A 41 7.52 -14.26 10.18
C ASP A 41 8.99 -13.83 10.36
N LEU A 42 9.30 -12.57 10.03
CA LEU A 42 10.63 -12.00 10.25
C LEU A 42 11.04 -12.01 11.73
N TYR A 43 10.12 -11.68 12.63
CA TYR A 43 10.38 -11.76 14.07
C TYR A 43 10.73 -13.20 14.49
N LEU A 44 9.94 -14.17 14.03
CA LEU A 44 10.12 -15.58 14.38
C LEU A 44 11.43 -16.15 13.83
N GLU A 45 11.84 -15.75 12.63
CA GLU A 45 13.12 -16.11 12.04
C GLU A 45 14.29 -15.61 12.90
N LEU A 46 14.31 -14.32 13.24
CA LEU A 46 15.36 -13.74 14.08
C LEU A 46 15.32 -14.29 15.50
N TYR A 47 14.13 -14.54 16.04
CA TYR A 47 13.96 -15.16 17.36
C TYR A 47 14.59 -16.55 17.38
N LYS A 48 14.34 -17.36 16.34
CA LYS A 48 14.93 -18.68 16.20
C LYS A 48 16.46 -18.59 16.13
N GLN A 49 16.99 -17.68 15.31
CA GLN A 49 18.43 -17.43 15.21
C GLN A 49 19.07 -17.09 16.58
N GLY A 50 18.42 -16.26 17.39
CA GLY A 50 18.90 -15.92 18.74
C GLY A 50 18.84 -17.07 19.76
N HIS A 51 18.02 -18.08 19.49
CA HIS A 51 17.86 -19.27 20.32
C HIS A 51 18.66 -20.47 19.81
N GLU A 52 19.34 -20.35 18.66
CA GLU A 52 20.32 -21.31 18.23
C GLU A 52 21.47 -21.36 19.26
N ASN A 53 21.96 -22.57 19.55
CA ASN A 53 23.07 -22.81 20.48
C ASN A 53 22.85 -22.41 21.96
N SER A 54 21.60 -22.21 22.40
CA SER A 54 21.24 -21.90 23.80
C SER A 54 21.64 -20.51 24.33
N ASP A 55 22.08 -19.60 23.45
CA ASP A 55 22.41 -18.22 23.82
C ASP A 55 21.18 -17.41 24.28
N LYS A 56 19.96 -17.85 23.92
CA LYS A 56 18.65 -17.25 24.30
C LYS A 56 18.60 -15.71 24.09
N LYS A 57 19.19 -15.25 22.99
CA LYS A 57 19.19 -13.83 22.62
C LYS A 57 17.78 -13.41 22.19
N SER A 58 17.39 -12.22 22.61
CA SER A 58 16.25 -11.50 22.07
C SER A 58 16.49 -11.09 20.61
N VAL A 59 15.43 -10.76 19.89
CA VAL A 59 15.53 -10.28 18.50
C VAL A 59 16.37 -9.01 18.40
N LEU A 60 16.30 -8.10 19.38
CA LEU A 60 17.11 -6.89 19.39
C LEU A 60 18.60 -7.21 19.57
N GLU A 61 18.95 -8.15 20.45
CA GLU A 61 20.34 -8.59 20.62
C GLU A 61 20.88 -9.30 19.38
N VAL A 62 20.05 -10.07 18.68
CA VAL A 62 20.41 -10.65 17.38
C VAL A 62 20.73 -9.55 16.38
N LEU A 63 19.84 -8.57 16.22
CA LEU A 63 20.08 -7.42 15.33
C LEU A 63 21.34 -6.66 15.72
N ASP A 64 21.58 -6.46 17.02
CA ASP A 64 22.75 -5.75 17.54
C ASP A 64 24.07 -6.48 17.30
N SER A 65 24.03 -7.81 17.23
CA SER A 65 25.19 -8.62 16.87
C SER A 65 25.52 -8.65 15.38
N MET A 66 24.58 -8.26 14.50
CA MET A 66 24.82 -8.16 13.06
C MET A 66 25.77 -7.01 12.72
N THR A 67 26.59 -7.21 11.69
CA THR A 67 27.33 -6.11 11.08
C THR A 67 26.38 -5.05 10.51
N GLN A 68 26.90 -3.84 10.30
CA GLN A 68 26.10 -2.76 9.70
C GLN A 68 25.57 -3.13 8.30
N GLU A 69 26.39 -3.80 7.49
CA GLU A 69 26.02 -4.22 6.13
C GLU A 69 24.92 -5.29 6.14
N GLU A 70 25.00 -6.29 7.02
CA GLU A 70 23.97 -7.32 7.18
C GLU A 70 22.64 -6.72 7.63
N ARG A 71 22.68 -5.85 8.64
CA ARG A 71 21.47 -5.19 9.17
C ARG A 71 20.84 -4.28 8.11
N PHE A 72 21.65 -3.52 7.37
CA PHE A 72 21.17 -2.67 6.28
C PHE A 72 20.56 -3.51 5.16
N THR A 73 21.19 -4.62 4.77
CA THR A 73 20.68 -5.53 3.75
C THR A 73 19.35 -6.15 4.16
N LEU A 74 19.23 -6.61 5.41
CA LEU A 74 17.99 -7.16 5.97
C LEU A 74 16.87 -6.11 5.94
N MET A 75 17.16 -4.89 6.42
CA MET A 75 16.22 -3.77 6.44
C MET A 75 15.75 -3.42 5.03
N MET A 76 16.66 -3.27 4.06
CA MET A 76 16.30 -2.89 2.69
C MET A 76 15.47 -3.96 1.98
N LYS A 77 15.79 -5.25 2.18
CA LYS A 77 15.03 -6.36 1.60
C LYS A 77 13.63 -6.51 2.20
N ASN A 78 13.45 -6.13 3.46
CA ASN A 78 12.22 -6.33 4.22
C ASN A 78 11.63 -5.03 4.76
N MET A 79 11.86 -3.87 4.11
CA MET A 79 11.64 -2.55 4.72
C MET A 79 10.30 -2.40 5.45
N LYS A 80 9.19 -2.81 4.81
CA LYS A 80 7.86 -2.83 5.44
C LYS A 80 7.84 -3.72 6.69
N ASN A 81 8.20 -5.00 6.54
CA ASN A 81 8.10 -6.00 7.59
C ASN A 81 9.06 -5.71 8.75
N PHE A 82 10.26 -5.21 8.43
CA PHE A 82 11.25 -4.77 9.41
C PHE A 82 10.71 -3.61 10.26
N ASN A 83 10.14 -2.59 9.62
CA ASN A 83 9.55 -1.45 10.33
C ASN A 83 8.35 -1.85 11.20
N LEU A 84 7.48 -2.72 10.69
CA LEU A 84 6.34 -3.24 11.47
C LEU A 84 6.78 -4.12 12.64
N MET A 85 7.76 -5.00 12.45
CA MET A 85 8.35 -5.82 13.50
C MET A 85 8.97 -4.94 14.59
N TYR A 86 9.82 -3.99 14.20
CA TYR A 86 10.49 -3.08 15.13
C TYR A 86 9.46 -2.23 15.90
N GLY A 87 8.43 -1.72 15.19
CA GLY A 87 7.31 -1.03 15.81
C GLY A 87 6.55 -1.90 16.81
N ALA A 88 6.30 -3.17 16.50
CA ALA A 88 5.65 -4.10 17.41
C ALA A 88 6.49 -4.39 18.66
N ILE A 89 7.81 -4.51 18.55
CA ILE A 89 8.72 -4.65 19.70
C ILE A 89 8.61 -3.44 20.63
N ILE A 90 8.70 -2.23 20.07
CA ILE A 90 8.54 -0.98 20.85
C ILE A 90 7.18 -0.93 21.54
N GLN A 91 6.11 -1.33 20.85
CA GLN A 91 4.76 -1.35 21.43
C GLN A 91 4.64 -2.36 22.57
N ALA A 92 5.23 -3.55 22.41
CA ALA A 92 5.25 -4.57 23.46
C ALA A 92 5.97 -4.06 24.71
N GLU A 93 7.12 -3.39 24.55
CA GLU A 93 7.86 -2.77 25.67
C GLU A 93 7.04 -1.69 26.37
N LYS A 94 6.40 -0.78 25.61
CA LYS A 94 5.58 0.32 26.16
C LYS A 94 4.43 -0.17 27.05
N ILE A 95 3.80 -1.28 26.68
CA ILE A 95 2.66 -1.84 27.40
C ILE A 95 3.05 -2.96 28.37
N ASN A 96 4.35 -3.24 28.52
CA ASN A 96 4.89 -4.35 29.31
C ASN A 96 4.23 -5.69 28.95
N GLY A 97 4.07 -5.95 27.64
CA GLY A 97 3.39 -7.11 27.08
C GLY A 97 4.30 -8.01 26.25
N THR A 98 3.70 -9.04 25.65
CA THR A 98 4.40 -9.93 24.72
C THR A 98 4.51 -9.30 23.32
N ILE A 99 5.31 -9.91 22.44
CA ILE A 99 5.36 -9.49 21.03
C ILE A 99 3.98 -9.52 20.35
N PHE A 100 3.11 -10.47 20.73
CA PHE A 100 1.75 -10.53 20.21
C PHE A 100 0.90 -9.35 20.66
N ASP A 101 1.07 -8.89 21.91
CA ASP A 101 0.44 -7.67 22.41
C ASP A 101 0.97 -6.44 21.65
N GLY A 102 2.27 -6.42 21.34
CA GLY A 102 2.89 -5.40 20.50
C GLY A 102 2.27 -5.30 19.11
N PHE A 103 2.12 -6.42 18.40
CA PHE A 103 1.46 -6.45 17.09
C PHE A 103 -0.01 -6.02 17.16
N ARG A 104 -0.75 -6.45 18.20
CA ARG A 104 -2.13 -6.04 18.42
C ARG A 104 -2.23 -4.54 18.67
N SER A 105 -1.37 -4.01 19.54
CA SER A 105 -1.30 -2.57 19.85
C SER A 105 -1.01 -1.75 18.60
N LEU A 106 -0.02 -2.17 17.80
CA LEU A 106 0.33 -1.50 16.55
C LEU A 106 -0.84 -1.50 15.56
N ASN A 107 -1.53 -2.63 15.38
CA ASN A 107 -2.69 -2.71 14.48
C ASN A 107 -3.85 -1.82 14.95
N ILE A 108 -4.09 -1.74 16.26
CA ILE A 108 -5.08 -0.84 16.86
C ILE A 108 -4.71 0.62 16.60
N GLU A 109 -3.45 1.00 16.83
CA GLU A 109 -2.96 2.36 16.60
C GLU A 109 -3.12 2.79 15.12
N MET A 110 -2.78 1.91 14.18
CA MET A 110 -2.99 2.15 12.74
C MET A 110 -4.48 2.37 12.42
N GLY A 111 -5.37 1.52 12.93
CA GLY A 111 -6.81 1.67 12.72
C GLY A 111 -7.37 2.96 13.33
N PHE A 112 -6.88 3.38 14.51
CA PHE A 112 -7.27 4.65 15.13
C PHE A 112 -6.76 5.86 14.36
N LYS A 113 -5.55 5.79 13.78
CA LYS A 113 -5.05 6.84 12.88
C LYS A 113 -6.00 6.98 11.68
N GLU A 114 -6.29 5.87 11.00
CA GLU A 114 -7.16 5.81 9.81
C GLU A 114 -8.58 6.35 10.12
N LEU A 115 -9.15 5.95 11.26
CA LEU A 115 -10.44 6.47 11.72
C LEU A 115 -10.38 7.97 12.03
N ASN A 116 -9.30 8.46 12.64
CA ASN A 116 -9.12 9.88 12.90
C ASN A 116 -8.96 10.69 11.61
N ASP A 117 -8.28 10.15 10.59
CA ASP A 117 -8.16 10.77 9.28
C ASP A 117 -9.55 10.91 8.63
N ILE A 118 -10.38 9.87 8.67
CA ILE A 118 -11.78 9.93 8.21
C ILE A 118 -12.55 10.99 8.99
N ARG A 119 -12.44 11.01 10.32
CA ARG A 119 -13.19 11.95 11.18
C ARG A 119 -12.79 13.41 10.95
N ARG A 120 -11.51 13.70 10.70
CA ARG A 120 -10.97 15.06 10.60
C ARG A 120 -10.95 15.58 9.16
N ASN A 121 -10.67 14.71 8.19
CA ASN A 121 -10.43 15.06 6.79
C ASN A 121 -11.49 14.50 5.85
N GLY A 122 -12.47 13.74 6.38
CA GLY A 122 -13.52 13.08 5.59
C GLY A 122 -13.06 11.80 4.88
N GLN A 123 -11.76 11.48 4.91
CA GLN A 123 -11.18 10.35 4.18
C GLN A 123 -9.80 9.94 4.72
N THR A 124 -9.42 8.70 4.42
CA THR A 124 -8.06 8.19 4.46
C THR A 124 -7.80 7.42 3.17
N TYR A 125 -6.56 7.38 2.73
CA TYR A 125 -6.09 6.65 1.57
C TYR A 125 -5.11 5.59 2.04
N ILE A 126 -5.26 4.36 1.54
CA ILE A 126 -4.37 3.25 1.88
C ILE A 126 -3.74 2.69 0.60
N ASN A 127 -2.42 2.56 0.55
CA ASN A 127 -1.74 1.96 -0.60
C ASN A 127 -1.64 0.43 -0.48
N GLN A 128 -1.17 -0.22 -1.55
CA GLN A 128 -1.04 -1.68 -1.63
C GLN A 128 -0.15 -2.31 -0.52
N VAL A 129 0.76 -1.54 0.07
CA VAL A 129 1.65 -2.02 1.15
C VAL A 129 1.09 -1.74 2.56
N GLY A 130 -0.04 -1.04 2.67
CA GLY A 130 -0.73 -0.75 3.93
C GLY A 130 -0.34 0.57 4.61
N GLY A 131 0.43 1.43 3.92
CA GLY A 131 0.69 2.81 4.35
C GLY A 131 -0.52 3.69 4.11
N SER A 132 -0.73 4.71 4.97
CA SER A 132 -1.91 5.57 4.89
C SER A 132 -1.62 7.07 4.97
N THR A 133 -2.39 7.85 4.21
CA THR A 133 -2.37 9.32 4.21
C THR A 133 -3.81 9.87 4.17
N PHE A 134 -4.01 11.12 4.55
CA PHE A 134 -5.33 11.77 4.48
C PHE A 134 -5.57 12.54 3.16
N HIS A 135 -4.53 12.70 2.34
CA HIS A 135 -4.59 13.48 1.10
C HIS A 135 -3.81 12.81 -0.02
N ILE A 136 -4.44 12.73 -1.20
CA ILE A 136 -3.86 12.34 -2.48
C ILE A 136 -4.47 13.28 -3.52
N GLN A 137 -3.65 13.88 -4.38
CA GLN A 137 -4.11 14.52 -5.60
C GLN A 137 -4.15 13.46 -6.70
N TYR A 138 -5.27 13.37 -7.42
CA TYR A 138 -5.44 12.37 -8.46
C TYR A 138 -6.36 12.88 -9.57
N THR A 139 -6.10 12.45 -10.80
CA THR A 139 -7.04 12.60 -11.93
C THR A 139 -7.62 11.27 -12.40
N GLN A 140 -6.93 10.15 -12.15
CA GLN A 140 -7.44 8.82 -12.46
C GLN A 140 -8.09 8.17 -11.25
N TRP A 141 -9.17 7.46 -11.52
CA TRP A 141 -9.80 6.60 -10.53
C TRP A 141 -10.61 5.50 -11.21
N CYS A 142 -10.76 4.38 -10.52
CA CYS A 142 -11.67 3.31 -10.92
C CYS A 142 -12.47 2.79 -9.72
N ARG A 143 -13.61 2.17 -10.02
CA ARG A 143 -14.47 1.54 -9.01
C ARG A 143 -14.44 0.04 -9.18
N ARG A 144 -14.43 -0.69 -8.07
CA ARG A 144 -14.35 -2.15 -8.03
C ARG A 144 -15.27 -2.70 -6.96
N LYS A 145 -15.83 -3.89 -7.19
CA LYS A 145 -16.58 -4.63 -6.17
C LYS A 145 -15.68 -5.43 -5.24
N GLU A 146 -14.44 -5.68 -5.66
CA GLU A 146 -13.45 -6.48 -4.95
C GLU A 146 -12.28 -5.61 -4.49
N LEU A 147 -11.71 -5.95 -3.34
CA LEU A 147 -10.55 -5.28 -2.77
C LEU A 147 -9.26 -5.79 -3.43
N ILE A 148 -9.10 -5.47 -4.71
CA ILE A 148 -7.92 -5.82 -5.50
C ILE A 148 -7.38 -4.52 -6.09
N PHE A 149 -6.17 -4.14 -5.68
CA PHE A 149 -5.49 -2.97 -6.22
C PHE A 149 -5.29 -3.12 -7.73
N PRO A 150 -5.57 -2.08 -8.54
CA PRO A 150 -5.26 -2.12 -9.96
C PRO A 150 -3.76 -2.35 -10.19
N ASN A 151 -3.44 -3.23 -11.13
CA ASN A 151 -2.08 -3.56 -11.52
C ASN A 151 -2.02 -3.66 -13.05
N TYR A 152 -2.27 -2.52 -13.70
CA TYR A 152 -2.32 -2.45 -15.15
C TYR A 152 -0.92 -2.49 -15.75
N THR A 153 -0.80 -3.11 -16.91
CA THR A 153 0.44 -3.18 -17.70
C THR A 153 0.23 -2.58 -19.08
N ASP A 154 1.31 -2.46 -19.87
CA ASP A 154 1.28 -1.99 -21.25
C ASP A 154 0.23 -2.72 -22.11
N SER A 155 -0.01 -4.02 -21.85
CA SER A 155 -1.01 -4.80 -22.60
C SER A 155 -2.45 -4.40 -22.34
N ASP A 156 -2.71 -3.65 -21.26
CA ASP A 156 -4.04 -3.14 -20.92
C ASP A 156 -4.37 -1.82 -21.61
N ILE A 157 -3.40 -1.20 -22.30
CA ILE A 157 -3.56 0.08 -22.99
C ILE A 157 -4.36 -0.11 -24.27
N ARG A 158 -5.39 0.72 -24.44
CA ARG A 158 -6.20 0.78 -25.67
C ARG A 158 -6.43 2.22 -26.07
N ILE A 159 -6.00 2.59 -27.27
CA ILE A 159 -6.26 3.91 -27.84
C ILE A 159 -7.33 3.78 -28.93
N LYS A 160 -8.36 4.62 -28.85
CA LYS A 160 -9.46 4.65 -29.82
C LYS A 160 -9.59 6.03 -30.43
N GLN A 161 -9.57 6.10 -31.76
CA GLN A 161 -9.93 7.31 -32.49
C GLN A 161 -11.45 7.50 -32.48
N PHE A 162 -11.92 8.75 -32.44
CA PHE A 162 -13.33 9.06 -32.63
C PHE A 162 -13.76 8.81 -34.07
N ASP A 163 -14.91 8.16 -34.26
CA ASP A 163 -15.48 7.92 -35.58
C ASP A 163 -15.75 9.25 -36.30
N GLY A 164 -15.02 9.50 -37.39
CA GLY A 164 -15.15 10.72 -38.19
C GLY A 164 -14.46 11.97 -37.61
N GLY A 165 -13.57 11.81 -36.62
CA GLY A 165 -12.80 12.93 -36.05
C GLY A 165 -11.30 12.65 -35.92
N ASN A 166 -10.54 13.69 -35.56
CA ASN A 166 -9.08 13.64 -35.41
C ASN A 166 -8.64 13.59 -33.94
N HIS A 167 -9.50 13.12 -33.03
CA HIS A 167 -9.17 13.02 -31.62
C HIS A 167 -9.23 11.57 -31.12
N TYR A 168 -8.42 11.30 -30.10
CA TYR A 168 -8.16 9.98 -29.57
C TYR A 168 -8.54 9.91 -28.09
N TYR A 169 -9.02 8.76 -27.67
CA TYR A 169 -9.37 8.42 -26.30
C TYR A 169 -8.45 7.30 -25.82
N ALA A 170 -7.85 7.49 -24.65
CA ALA A 170 -7.00 6.47 -24.03
C ALA A 170 -7.76 5.71 -22.95
N TYR A 171 -7.53 4.41 -22.88
CA TYR A 171 -8.10 3.51 -21.90
C TYR A 171 -7.01 2.61 -21.34
N ILE A 172 -7.11 2.28 -20.05
CA ILE A 172 -6.29 1.26 -19.39
C ILE A 172 -7.23 0.29 -18.69
N GLY A 173 -7.17 -0.98 -19.07
CA GLY A 173 -8.10 -2.00 -18.59
C GLY A 173 -9.52 -1.57 -18.91
N ASP A 174 -10.36 -1.39 -17.89
CA ASP A 174 -11.75 -0.94 -18.03
C ASP A 174 -11.97 0.56 -17.73
N MET A 175 -10.90 1.33 -17.56
CA MET A 175 -10.95 2.75 -17.25
C MET A 175 -10.60 3.61 -18.47
N GLN A 176 -11.37 4.66 -18.73
CA GLN A 176 -10.97 5.74 -19.62
C GLN A 176 -10.11 6.74 -18.87
N LEU A 177 -8.99 7.16 -19.48
CA LEU A 177 -8.09 8.14 -18.91
C LEU A 177 -8.63 9.56 -18.95
N ARG A 178 -8.16 10.36 -18.00
CA ARG A 178 -8.56 11.75 -17.79
C ARG A 178 -7.35 12.63 -17.55
N ASP A 179 -7.39 13.88 -17.97
CA ASP A 179 -6.39 14.87 -17.59
C ASP A 179 -7.13 16.14 -17.18
N GLY A 180 -7.51 16.19 -15.90
CA GLY A 180 -8.51 17.13 -15.41
C GLY A 180 -9.83 16.97 -16.17
N ASP A 181 -10.23 18.02 -16.89
CA ASP A 181 -11.42 18.03 -17.74
C ASP A 181 -11.16 17.50 -19.16
N ASN A 182 -9.89 17.27 -19.54
CA ASN A 182 -9.53 16.73 -20.84
C ASN A 182 -9.69 15.21 -20.83
N LEU A 183 -10.53 14.69 -21.73
CA LEU A 183 -10.78 13.26 -21.89
C LEU A 183 -10.27 12.71 -23.23
N LYS A 184 -9.66 13.57 -24.03
CA LYS A 184 -9.27 13.29 -25.42
C LYS A 184 -8.00 14.05 -25.79
N TRP A 185 -7.24 13.46 -26.70
CA TRP A 185 -6.00 14.02 -27.24
C TRP A 185 -6.09 14.21 -28.75
N ASN A 186 -5.26 15.08 -29.31
CA ASN A 186 -5.30 15.39 -30.73
C ASN A 186 -4.46 14.43 -31.58
N THR A 187 -3.60 13.60 -30.95
CA THR A 187 -2.82 12.57 -31.64
C THR A 187 -2.86 11.25 -30.89
N TYR A 188 -2.55 10.16 -31.60
CA TYR A 188 -2.44 8.82 -31.01
C TYR A 188 -1.33 8.79 -29.97
N GLU A 189 -0.19 9.39 -30.29
CA GLU A 189 1.03 9.40 -29.45
C GLU A 189 0.74 10.09 -28.12
N GLN A 190 0.08 11.26 -28.13
CA GLN A 190 -0.30 11.95 -26.90
C GLN A 190 -1.23 11.11 -26.01
N ALA A 191 -2.19 10.40 -26.62
CA ALA A 191 -3.09 9.51 -25.89
C ALA A 191 -2.34 8.29 -25.31
N TYR A 192 -1.37 7.75 -26.05
CA TYR A 192 -0.55 6.63 -25.64
C TYR A 192 0.43 7.02 -24.52
N ASP A 193 1.10 8.15 -24.64
CA ASP A 193 2.01 8.69 -23.62
C ASP A 193 1.26 8.96 -22.30
N ALA A 194 0.05 9.51 -22.38
CA ALA A 194 -0.79 9.66 -21.20
C ALA A 194 -1.14 8.30 -20.53
N ALA A 195 -1.23 7.22 -21.31
CA ALA A 195 -1.53 5.89 -20.78
C ALA A 195 -0.30 5.18 -20.20
N ILE A 196 0.85 5.29 -20.85
CA ILE A 196 2.07 4.61 -20.41
C ILE A 196 2.58 5.12 -19.06
N ASP A 197 2.26 6.37 -18.69
CA ASP A 197 2.64 6.98 -17.41
C ASP A 197 1.88 6.43 -16.19
N ILE A 198 0.82 5.63 -16.42
CA ILE A 198 -0.09 5.12 -15.37
C ILE A 198 0.02 3.60 -15.18
N VAL A 199 0.67 2.89 -16.10
CA VAL A 199 0.86 1.44 -16.02
C VAL A 199 2.18 1.08 -15.33
N VAL A 200 2.23 -0.11 -14.75
CA VAL A 200 3.48 -0.70 -14.28
C VAL A 200 4.28 -1.14 -15.50
N ARG A 201 5.47 -0.56 -15.69
CA ARG A 201 6.40 -1.02 -16.71
C ARG A 201 6.83 -2.45 -16.38
N ALA A 202 6.56 -3.37 -17.29
CA ALA A 202 7.02 -4.75 -17.21
C ALA A 202 8.54 -4.85 -17.45
#